data_AF-A0A966JWA4-F1
#
_entry.id   AF-A0A966JWA4-F1
#
_cell.length_a   1.000
_cell.length_b   1.000
_cell.length_c   1.000
_cell.angle_alpha   90.00
_cell.angle_beta   90.00
_cell.angle_gamma   90.00
#
_symmetry.space_group_name_H-M   'P 1'
#
loop_
_entity.id
_entity.type
_entity.pdbx_description
1 polymer ?
#
loop_
_entity_poly.entity_id
_entity_poly.type
_entity_poly.pdbx_seq_one_letter_code
_entity_poly.pdbx_strand_id
1 'polypeptide(L)'
;LSTLDHGESWLVEPQPLNGDINTATLWSPGVRLGVTPGSWCQRTEWFGPMLGIIAARDLDHAIEIQNSTEFALTAGLHALDEEECERWLARVNAGNLYVNRATTGAVVARQPFGGWRRSCIGATAKAGGVHYLHNLVRWPKATTTNGVAAQVSAWWREHGAQVRPSSTLNAERNFTRFAPYERVVVVHDSHDTVTPALCAVFRETMNIDVTLATPDATFELNLDTKVRWCSSASAPTARFIAAGAAYDTRPITSCVAAEAPRWLREQSVSVAHHRYGNVGMGPQPQVLPRVASPVTSDT
;
A
#
# COMPACT_ATOMS: atom_id res chain seq x y z
N LEU A 1 8.48 -25.61 -8.31
CA LEU A 1 7.17 -25.75 -8.99
C LEU A 1 6.52 -27.11 -8.71
N SER A 2 7.26 -28.22 -8.86
CA SER A 2 6.71 -29.59 -8.79
C SER A 2 6.54 -30.19 -7.38
N THR A 3 7.09 -29.57 -6.33
CA THR A 3 7.09 -30.14 -4.97
C THR A 3 5.98 -29.54 -4.11
N LEU A 4 5.19 -30.39 -3.44
CA LEU A 4 4.11 -29.99 -2.53
C LEU A 4 4.60 -29.92 -1.08
N ASP A 5 4.04 -28.99 -0.30
CA ASP A 5 4.24 -28.98 1.16
C ASP A 5 3.34 -30.05 1.82
N HIS A 6 3.62 -30.37 3.09
CA HIS A 6 2.82 -31.35 3.84
C HIS A 6 1.33 -30.95 3.89
N GLY A 7 0.46 -31.86 3.47
CA GLY A 7 -0.99 -31.65 3.44
C GLY A 7 -1.51 -30.96 2.17
N GLU A 8 -0.62 -30.50 1.29
CA GLU A 8 -1.01 -29.99 -0.02
C GLU A 8 -1.26 -31.14 -1.02
N SER A 9 -2.10 -30.87 -2.01
CA SER A 9 -2.33 -31.75 -3.16
C SER A 9 -2.53 -30.95 -4.45
N TRP A 10 -2.34 -31.60 -5.59
CA TRP A 10 -2.61 -31.00 -6.90
C TRP A 10 -4.08 -31.14 -7.27
N LEU A 11 -4.76 -30.02 -7.51
CA LEU A 11 -5.97 -30.02 -8.32
C LEU A 11 -5.61 -30.11 -9.81
N VAL A 12 -4.60 -29.35 -10.21
CA VAL A 12 -3.97 -29.41 -11.53
C VAL A 12 -2.47 -29.42 -11.31
N GLU A 13 -1.80 -30.48 -11.73
CA GLU A 13 -0.35 -30.58 -11.61
C GLU A 13 0.33 -29.90 -12.82
N PRO A 14 1.28 -28.96 -12.60
CA PRO A 14 2.00 -28.31 -13.69
C PRO A 14 2.95 -29.30 -14.37
N GLN A 15 2.94 -29.34 -15.70
CA GLN A 15 3.76 -30.23 -16.51
C GLN A 15 4.70 -29.44 -17.43
N PRO A 16 5.98 -29.85 -17.57
CA PRO A 16 6.83 -29.32 -18.61
C PRO A 16 6.30 -29.74 -19.98
N LEU A 17 6.17 -28.79 -20.91
CA LEU A 17 5.65 -29.04 -22.26
C LEU A 17 6.79 -29.16 -23.30
N ASN A 18 8.01 -28.80 -22.91
CA ASN A 18 9.22 -28.98 -23.68
C ASN A 18 10.39 -29.37 -22.78
N GLY A 19 11.16 -30.39 -23.16
CA GLY A 19 12.30 -30.85 -22.36
C GLY A 19 11.88 -31.44 -21.00
N ASP A 20 12.84 -31.49 -20.08
CA ASP A 20 12.64 -31.97 -18.71
C ASP A 20 12.45 -30.81 -17.71
N ILE A 21 12.20 -31.13 -16.44
CA ILE A 21 11.98 -30.15 -15.37
C ILE A 21 13.11 -29.11 -15.19
N ASN A 22 14.35 -29.43 -15.57
CA ASN A 22 15.50 -28.54 -15.40
C ASN A 22 15.73 -27.63 -16.61
N THR A 23 15.15 -27.99 -17.76
CA THR A 23 15.39 -27.33 -19.05
C THR A 23 14.14 -26.70 -19.63
N ALA A 24 12.95 -27.06 -19.13
CA ALA A 24 11.67 -26.64 -19.66
C ALA A 24 11.42 -25.13 -19.49
N THR A 25 11.03 -24.49 -20.59
CA THR A 25 10.61 -23.09 -20.64
C THR A 25 9.11 -22.92 -20.86
N LEU A 26 8.43 -23.99 -21.29
CA LEU A 26 6.98 -24.06 -21.44
C LEU A 26 6.42 -24.98 -20.36
N TRP A 27 5.47 -24.45 -19.59
CA TRP A 27 4.83 -25.15 -18.50
C TRP A 27 3.32 -24.99 -18.58
N SER A 28 2.58 -26.08 -18.34
CA SER A 28 1.14 -25.99 -18.08
C SER A 28 0.88 -25.33 -16.70
N PRO A 29 -0.29 -24.71 -16.48
CA PRO A 29 -0.60 -24.12 -15.18
C PRO A 29 -0.75 -25.19 -14.09
N GLY A 30 -0.47 -24.79 -12.85
CA GLY A 30 -0.66 -25.60 -11.66
C GLY A 30 -1.62 -24.96 -10.64
N VAL A 31 -2.43 -25.79 -9.98
CA VAL A 31 -3.35 -25.37 -8.90
C VAL A 31 -3.17 -26.27 -7.69
N ARG A 32 -2.79 -25.69 -6.55
CA ARG A 32 -2.59 -26.37 -5.27
C ARG A 32 -3.81 -26.25 -4.37
N LEU A 33 -4.17 -27.36 -3.74
CA LEU A 33 -5.15 -27.44 -2.66
C LEU A 33 -4.43 -27.66 -1.33
N GLY A 34 -5.11 -27.36 -0.22
CA GLY A 34 -4.58 -27.59 1.12
C GLY A 34 -3.48 -26.61 1.53
N VAL A 35 -3.31 -25.51 0.80
CA VAL A 35 -2.35 -24.47 1.17
C VAL A 35 -2.78 -23.86 2.51
N THR A 36 -1.87 -23.80 3.46
CA THR A 36 -2.14 -23.29 4.80
C THR A 36 -1.53 -21.91 5.03
N PRO A 37 -2.12 -21.06 5.89
CA PRO A 37 -1.50 -19.80 6.29
C PRO A 37 -0.11 -20.04 6.91
N GLY A 38 0.87 -19.23 6.52
CA GLY A 38 2.27 -19.33 6.91
C GLY A 38 3.12 -20.30 6.08
N SER A 39 2.49 -21.12 5.21
CA SER A 39 3.20 -22.06 4.34
C SER A 39 4.17 -21.39 3.37
N TRP A 40 5.10 -22.16 2.82
CA TRP A 40 6.03 -21.65 1.82
C TRP A 40 5.31 -21.19 0.55
N CYS A 41 4.25 -21.91 0.15
CA CYS A 41 3.41 -21.52 -0.99
C CYS A 41 2.77 -20.13 -0.80
N GLN A 42 2.26 -19.78 0.39
CA GLN A 42 1.68 -18.44 0.63
C GLN A 42 2.74 -17.34 0.69
N ARG A 43 3.90 -17.62 1.30
CA ARG A 43 4.91 -16.59 1.60
C ARG A 43 5.86 -16.25 0.45
N THR A 44 5.83 -17.04 -0.62
CA THR A 44 6.78 -16.92 -1.73
C THR A 44 6.07 -16.44 -2.99
N GLU A 45 6.66 -15.48 -3.69
CA GLU A 45 6.24 -15.09 -5.04
C GLU A 45 7.03 -15.91 -6.07
N TRP A 46 6.34 -16.74 -6.84
CA TRP A 46 6.98 -17.74 -7.70
C TRP A 46 7.22 -17.23 -9.11
N PHE A 47 6.54 -16.13 -9.47
CA PHE A 47 6.60 -15.48 -10.78
C PHE A 47 6.38 -16.47 -11.95
N GLY A 48 5.47 -17.42 -11.76
CA GLY A 48 5.14 -18.49 -12.69
C GLY A 48 3.67 -18.87 -12.67
N PRO A 49 3.23 -19.84 -13.50
CA PRO A 49 1.81 -20.14 -13.73
C PRO A 49 1.22 -21.03 -12.62
N MET A 50 1.23 -20.53 -11.40
CA MET A 50 0.97 -21.28 -10.18
C MET A 50 -0.05 -20.57 -9.30
N LEU A 51 -1.11 -21.28 -8.91
CA LEU A 51 -2.15 -20.79 -8.01
C LEU A 51 -2.22 -21.68 -6.77
N GLY A 52 -2.26 -21.06 -5.59
CA GLY A 52 -2.54 -21.74 -4.32
C GLY A 52 -3.94 -21.39 -3.80
N ILE A 53 -4.68 -22.38 -3.31
CA ILE A 53 -6.00 -22.19 -2.69
C ILE A 53 -5.88 -22.39 -1.18
N ILE A 54 -6.21 -21.34 -0.43
CA ILE A 54 -6.30 -21.35 1.03
C ILE A 54 -7.77 -21.24 1.42
N ALA A 55 -8.25 -22.16 2.26
CA ALA A 55 -9.58 -22.08 2.85
C ALA A 55 -9.56 -21.20 4.11
N ALA A 56 -10.40 -20.16 4.14
CA ALA A 56 -10.63 -19.34 5.33
C ALA A 56 -11.96 -19.73 6.01
N ARG A 57 -12.08 -19.49 7.33
CA ARG A 57 -13.31 -19.77 8.09
C ARG A 57 -14.43 -18.77 7.77
N ASP A 58 -14.04 -17.53 7.52
CA ASP A 58 -14.91 -16.39 7.23
C ASP A 58 -14.09 -15.29 6.52
N LEU A 59 -14.76 -14.18 6.16
CA LEU A 59 -14.14 -13.04 5.50
C LEU A 59 -13.04 -12.38 6.34
N ASP A 60 -13.22 -12.32 7.65
CA ASP A 60 -12.28 -11.64 8.54
C ASP A 60 -10.95 -12.40 8.61
N HIS A 61 -11.02 -13.72 8.75
CA HIS A 61 -9.86 -14.61 8.64
C HIS A 61 -9.22 -14.55 7.25
N ALA A 62 -10.01 -14.43 6.17
CA ALA A 62 -9.47 -14.27 4.83
C ALA A 62 -8.66 -12.96 4.69
N ILE A 63 -9.16 -11.85 5.25
CA ILE A 63 -8.44 -10.57 5.29
C ILE A 63 -7.15 -10.69 6.09
N GLU A 64 -7.17 -11.37 7.24
CA GLU A 64 -5.98 -11.63 8.05
C GLU A 64 -4.92 -12.42 7.28
N ILE A 65 -5.32 -13.53 6.62
CA ILE A 65 -4.42 -14.32 5.78
C ILE A 65 -3.82 -13.45 4.68
N GLN A 66 -4.64 -12.69 3.96
CA GLN A 66 -4.18 -11.83 2.87
C GLN A 66 -3.17 -10.78 3.36
N ASN A 67 -3.45 -10.16 4.51
CA ASN A 67 -2.59 -9.15 5.14
C ASN A 67 -1.35 -9.75 5.85
N SER A 68 -1.25 -11.06 6.01
CA SER A 68 -0.10 -11.70 6.68
C SER A 68 1.14 -11.84 5.78
N THR A 69 1.02 -11.55 4.48
CA THR A 69 2.16 -11.58 3.56
C THR A 69 3.04 -10.33 3.72
N GLU A 70 4.34 -10.47 3.41
CA GLU A 70 5.28 -9.35 3.49
C GLU A 70 5.10 -8.33 2.34
N PHE A 71 4.24 -8.65 1.38
CA PHE A 71 3.96 -7.89 0.18
C PHE A 71 2.54 -7.29 0.25
N ALA A 72 2.29 -6.26 -0.55
CA ALA A 72 1.03 -5.53 -0.55
C ALA A 72 0.82 -4.78 -1.87
N LEU A 73 0.99 -5.47 -3.01
CA LEU A 73 0.89 -4.87 -4.34
C LEU A 73 -0.57 -4.72 -4.79
N THR A 74 -1.20 -5.84 -5.14
CA THR A 74 -2.60 -5.90 -5.58
C THR A 74 -3.39 -6.84 -4.70
N ALA A 75 -4.69 -6.58 -4.58
CA ALA A 75 -5.63 -7.45 -3.90
C ALA A 75 -7.00 -7.34 -4.54
N GLY A 76 -7.79 -8.41 -4.47
CA GLY A 76 -9.16 -8.36 -4.96
C GLY A 76 -10.13 -9.19 -4.15
N LEU A 77 -11.38 -8.76 -4.15
CA LEU A 77 -12.51 -9.45 -3.56
C LEU A 77 -13.56 -9.72 -4.65
N HIS A 78 -14.08 -10.94 -4.67
CA HIS A 78 -15.26 -11.28 -5.43
C HIS A 78 -16.43 -11.52 -4.46
N ALA A 79 -17.30 -10.54 -4.31
CA ALA A 79 -18.49 -10.57 -3.46
C ALA A 79 -19.56 -9.65 -4.05
N LEU A 80 -20.83 -10.01 -3.91
CA LEU A 80 -21.96 -9.15 -4.31
C LEU A 80 -22.55 -8.40 -3.13
N ASP A 81 -22.30 -8.88 -1.92
CA ASP A 81 -22.72 -8.21 -0.69
C ASP A 81 -21.89 -6.93 -0.47
N GLU A 82 -22.58 -5.82 -0.28
CA GLU A 82 -21.94 -4.51 -0.15
C GLU A 82 -21.24 -4.37 1.21
N GLU A 83 -21.79 -4.94 2.28
CA GLU A 83 -21.18 -4.89 3.62
C GLU A 83 -19.88 -5.69 3.67
N GLU A 84 -19.80 -6.84 2.99
CA GLU A 84 -18.56 -7.61 2.81
C GLU A 84 -17.51 -6.80 2.04
N CYS A 85 -17.93 -6.14 0.95
CA CYS A 85 -17.05 -5.29 0.16
C CYS A 85 -16.51 -4.10 0.99
N GLU A 86 -17.37 -3.42 1.74
CA GLU A 86 -17.01 -2.31 2.62
C GLU A 86 -16.06 -2.78 3.74
N ARG A 87 -16.37 -3.90 4.40
CA ARG A 87 -15.53 -4.49 5.44
C ARG A 87 -14.14 -4.84 4.92
N TRP A 88 -14.05 -5.42 3.73
CA TRP A 88 -12.78 -5.74 3.08
C TRP A 88 -12.00 -4.47 2.71
N LEU A 89 -12.65 -3.50 2.04
CA LEU A 89 -12.05 -2.21 1.69
C LEU A 89 -11.54 -1.44 2.91
N ALA A 90 -12.20 -1.60 4.07
CA ALA A 90 -11.85 -0.94 5.31
C ALA A 90 -10.65 -1.57 6.03
N ARG A 91 -10.25 -2.80 5.71
CA ARG A 91 -9.23 -3.56 6.48
C ARG A 91 -8.05 -4.07 5.64
N VAL A 92 -8.22 -4.20 4.33
CA VAL A 92 -7.20 -4.77 3.45
C VAL A 92 -5.98 -3.85 3.30
N ASN A 93 -4.79 -4.44 3.33
CA ASN A 93 -3.51 -3.75 3.16
C ASN A 93 -2.89 -4.11 1.82
N ALA A 94 -3.23 -3.34 0.79
CA ALA A 94 -2.59 -3.39 -0.52
C ALA A 94 -2.71 -2.04 -1.23
N GLY A 95 -1.78 -1.75 -2.14
CA GLY A 95 -1.80 -0.50 -2.87
C GLY A 95 -2.91 -0.41 -3.92
N ASN A 96 -3.26 -1.51 -4.59
CA ASN A 96 -4.28 -1.56 -5.63
C ASN A 96 -5.38 -2.58 -5.28
N LEU A 97 -6.60 -2.10 -5.08
CA LEU A 97 -7.76 -2.89 -4.66
C LEU A 97 -8.76 -3.05 -5.81
N TYR A 98 -9.28 -4.25 -5.98
CA TYR A 98 -10.16 -4.61 -7.08
C TYR A 98 -11.38 -5.39 -6.58
N VAL A 99 -12.60 -4.90 -6.83
CA VAL A 99 -13.84 -5.59 -6.46
C VAL A 99 -14.54 -6.08 -7.71
N ASN A 100 -14.81 -7.39 -7.75
CA ASN A 100 -15.48 -8.10 -8.86
C ASN A 100 -14.82 -7.95 -10.23
N ARG A 101 -13.48 -7.95 -10.25
CA ARG A 101 -12.68 -7.89 -11.47
C ARG A 101 -11.29 -8.47 -11.23
N ALA A 102 -10.57 -8.74 -12.31
CA ALA A 102 -9.17 -9.14 -12.23
C ALA A 102 -8.30 -8.07 -11.55
N THR A 103 -7.24 -8.52 -10.88
CA THR A 103 -6.28 -7.70 -10.13
C THR A 103 -5.08 -7.22 -10.95
N THR A 104 -5.05 -7.53 -12.25
CA THR A 104 -4.00 -7.14 -13.21
C THR A 104 -4.55 -6.16 -14.25
N GLY A 105 -3.67 -5.63 -15.11
CA GLY A 105 -4.07 -4.72 -16.19
C GLY A 105 -4.47 -3.32 -15.70
N ALA A 106 -3.75 -2.79 -14.70
CA ALA A 106 -3.94 -1.42 -14.23
C ALA A 106 -3.73 -0.41 -15.36
N VAL A 107 -4.69 0.50 -15.54
CA VAL A 107 -4.65 1.54 -16.58
C VAL A 107 -4.19 2.85 -15.96
N VAL A 108 -3.25 3.52 -16.63
CA VAL A 108 -2.71 4.83 -16.23
C VAL A 108 -3.85 5.81 -15.92
N ALA A 109 -3.68 6.60 -14.85
CA ALA A 109 -4.66 7.54 -14.28
C ALA A 109 -5.96 6.92 -13.73
N ARG A 110 -6.45 5.78 -14.26
CA ARG A 110 -7.63 5.09 -13.72
C ARG A 110 -7.28 4.34 -12.44
N GLN A 111 -6.26 3.49 -12.48
CA GLN A 111 -5.73 2.77 -11.33
C GLN A 111 -4.22 3.02 -11.21
N PRO A 112 -3.77 4.20 -10.75
CA PRO A 112 -2.37 4.43 -10.45
C PRO A 112 -1.74 3.24 -9.71
N PHE A 113 -0.59 2.78 -10.18
CA PHE A 113 -0.07 1.47 -9.81
C PHE A 113 1.13 1.56 -8.88
N GLY A 114 1.12 0.75 -7.82
CA GLY A 114 2.20 0.68 -6.83
C GLY A 114 1.71 0.06 -5.53
N GLY A 115 2.56 -0.73 -4.88
CA GLY A 115 2.24 -1.45 -3.66
C GLY A 115 2.73 -0.78 -2.39
N TRP A 116 2.50 -1.46 -1.27
CA TRP A 116 3.06 -1.12 0.04
C TRP A 116 4.05 -2.21 0.49
N ARG A 117 4.66 -2.04 1.67
CA ARG A 117 5.57 -3.02 2.28
C ARG A 117 6.70 -3.39 1.31
N ARG A 118 7.08 -4.67 1.21
CA ARG A 118 8.16 -5.14 0.31
C ARG A 118 7.82 -5.04 -1.19
N SER A 119 6.60 -4.64 -1.55
CA SER A 119 6.23 -4.37 -2.94
C SER A 119 6.68 -2.98 -3.44
N CYS A 120 7.38 -2.20 -2.61
CA CYS A 120 7.91 -0.90 -2.98
C CYS A 120 9.20 -0.58 -2.22
N ILE A 121 10.01 0.34 -2.74
CA ILE A 121 11.16 0.92 -2.06
C ILE A 121 11.09 2.44 -2.22
N GLY A 122 11.32 3.19 -1.14
CA GLY A 122 11.43 4.64 -1.17
C GLY A 122 10.12 5.40 -0.92
N ALA A 123 9.84 6.39 -1.78
CA ALA A 123 8.82 7.42 -1.58
C ALA A 123 7.36 7.01 -1.89
N THR A 124 7.14 5.77 -2.34
CA THR A 124 5.84 5.09 -2.47
C THR A 124 4.74 5.75 -3.31
N ALA A 125 5.00 6.84 -4.04
CA ALA A 125 4.01 7.41 -4.96
C ALA A 125 3.74 6.46 -6.14
N LYS A 126 2.49 6.41 -6.60
CA LYS A 126 2.09 5.44 -7.63
C LYS A 126 2.43 5.90 -9.05
N ALA A 127 2.96 5.00 -9.85
CA ALA A 127 3.18 5.24 -11.28
C ALA A 127 1.84 5.48 -11.98
N GLY A 128 1.80 6.44 -12.91
CA GLY A 128 0.57 6.88 -13.56
C GLY A 128 -0.38 7.66 -12.66
N GLY A 129 0.04 8.00 -11.43
CA GLY A 129 -0.65 8.91 -10.52
C GLY A 129 -0.10 10.33 -10.56
N VAL A 130 -0.87 11.28 -10.04
CA VAL A 130 -0.56 12.71 -10.13
C VAL A 130 0.67 13.13 -9.31
N HIS A 131 1.04 12.36 -8.29
CA HIS A 131 2.15 12.69 -7.39
C HIS A 131 3.50 12.10 -7.83
N TYR A 132 3.52 11.22 -8.84
CA TYR A 132 4.73 10.50 -9.22
C TYR A 132 5.88 11.45 -9.61
N LEU A 133 5.59 12.45 -10.45
CA LEU A 133 6.58 13.39 -10.95
C LEU A 133 7.20 14.27 -9.85
N HIS A 134 6.49 14.53 -8.74
CA HIS A 134 7.06 15.26 -7.62
C HIS A 134 8.27 14.55 -7.00
N ASN A 135 8.42 13.25 -7.23
CA ASN A 135 9.58 12.48 -6.76
C ASN A 135 10.81 12.63 -7.64
N LEU A 136 10.65 13.12 -8.87
CA LEU A 136 11.73 13.37 -9.83
C LEU A 136 12.21 14.83 -9.80
N VAL A 137 11.71 15.63 -8.85
CA VAL A 137 12.05 17.04 -8.66
C VAL A 137 12.80 17.22 -7.35
N ARG A 138 13.86 18.02 -7.37
CA ARG A 138 14.58 18.46 -6.16
C ARG A 138 13.88 19.67 -5.57
N TRP A 139 13.08 19.44 -4.54
CA TRP A 139 12.40 20.51 -3.81
C TRP A 139 13.30 21.14 -2.74
N PRO A 140 13.29 22.47 -2.56
CA PRO A 140 14.06 23.14 -1.50
C PRO A 140 13.61 22.70 -0.10
N LYS A 141 14.57 22.57 0.84
CA LYS A 141 14.29 22.35 2.26
C LYS A 141 13.50 23.55 2.82
N ALA A 142 12.47 23.29 3.61
CA ALA A 142 11.76 24.32 4.35
C ALA A 142 12.67 24.93 5.44
N THR A 143 12.72 26.26 5.51
CA THR A 143 13.50 27.01 6.51
C THR A 143 12.62 27.65 7.58
N THR A 144 11.30 27.52 7.46
CA THR A 144 10.30 28.10 8.36
C THR A 144 8.99 27.31 8.25
N THR A 145 8.14 27.41 9.27
CA THR A 145 6.76 26.89 9.29
C THR A 145 5.73 27.91 8.77
N ASN A 146 6.15 29.15 8.48
CA ASN A 146 5.26 30.24 8.10
C ASN A 146 4.43 29.88 6.87
N GLY A 147 3.11 29.92 7.02
CA GLY A 147 2.15 29.60 5.95
C GLY A 147 2.05 28.12 5.58
N VAL A 148 2.93 27.24 6.11
CA VAL A 148 2.87 25.80 5.84
C VAL A 148 1.63 25.20 6.50
N ALA A 149 1.31 25.56 7.73
CA ALA A 149 0.14 25.03 8.44
C ALA A 149 -1.17 25.27 7.67
N ALA A 150 -1.41 26.50 7.21
CA ALA A 150 -2.60 26.84 6.42
C ALA A 150 -2.66 26.04 5.11
N GLN A 151 -1.54 25.87 4.42
CA GLN A 151 -1.45 25.09 3.19
C GLN A 151 -1.68 23.59 3.43
N VAL A 152 -1.13 23.04 4.52
CA VAL A 152 -1.34 21.65 4.92
C VAL A 152 -2.81 21.40 5.24
N SER A 153 -3.47 22.30 5.98
CA SER A 153 -4.91 22.21 6.26
C SER A 153 -5.77 22.30 5.00
N ALA A 154 -5.41 23.18 4.06
CA ALA A 154 -6.10 23.26 2.77
C ALA A 154 -5.93 21.97 1.96
N TRP A 155 -4.69 21.49 1.82
CA TRP A 155 -4.38 20.27 1.09
C TRP A 155 -5.08 19.04 1.70
N TRP A 156 -5.08 18.92 3.04
CA TRP A 156 -5.74 17.80 3.72
C TRP A 156 -7.24 17.78 3.45
N ARG A 157 -7.91 18.93 3.59
CA ARG A 157 -9.35 19.07 3.34
C ARG A 157 -9.71 18.77 1.88
N GLU A 158 -8.88 19.20 0.93
CA GLU A 158 -9.18 19.09 -0.51
C GLU A 158 -8.71 17.78 -1.15
N HIS A 159 -7.70 17.13 -0.56
CA HIS A 159 -7.03 15.97 -1.16
C HIS A 159 -6.83 14.83 -0.16
N GLY A 160 -6.10 15.08 0.93
CA GLY A 160 -5.63 14.01 1.84
C GLY A 160 -6.74 13.21 2.51
N ALA A 161 -7.79 13.89 2.97
CA ALA A 161 -8.96 13.29 3.62
C ALA A 161 -10.03 12.79 2.63
N GLN A 162 -9.83 12.99 1.32
CA GLN A 162 -10.87 12.73 0.32
C GLN A 162 -10.69 11.38 -0.37
N VAL A 163 -11.82 10.78 -0.74
CA VAL A 163 -11.88 9.71 -1.74
C VAL A 163 -12.24 10.35 -3.07
N ARG A 164 -11.32 10.29 -4.03
CA ARG A 164 -11.44 11.03 -5.28
C ARG A 164 -11.71 10.08 -6.44
N PRO A 165 -12.77 10.30 -7.23
CA PRO A 165 -12.94 9.58 -8.49
C PRO A 165 -11.74 9.81 -9.41
N SER A 166 -11.21 8.75 -10.00
CA SER A 166 -10.07 8.80 -10.93
C SER A 166 -10.46 8.55 -12.39
N SER A 167 -11.73 8.25 -12.65
CA SER A 167 -12.28 8.08 -13.99
C SER A 167 -13.77 8.43 -14.02
N THR A 168 -14.31 8.69 -15.21
CA THR A 168 -15.73 8.97 -15.46
C THR A 168 -16.47 7.80 -16.11
N LEU A 169 -15.95 6.56 -15.94
CA LEU A 169 -16.55 5.38 -16.56
C LEU A 169 -17.85 4.99 -15.85
N ASN A 170 -18.83 4.56 -16.65
CA ASN A 170 -20.13 4.13 -16.13
C ASN A 170 -20.09 2.71 -15.56
N ALA A 171 -19.41 1.80 -16.29
CA ALA A 171 -19.35 0.38 -15.98
C ALA A 171 -18.32 0.03 -14.87
N GLU A 172 -17.50 0.98 -14.44
CA GLU A 172 -16.43 0.78 -13.47
C GLU A 172 -16.21 2.04 -12.66
N ARG A 173 -16.33 1.93 -11.33
CA ARG A 173 -16.06 3.04 -10.42
C ARG A 173 -14.61 2.95 -9.95
N ASN A 174 -13.83 4.00 -10.23
CA ASN A 174 -12.42 4.06 -9.85
C ASN A 174 -12.17 5.24 -8.92
N PHE A 175 -11.38 4.98 -7.89
CA PHE A 175 -11.05 5.95 -6.86
C PHE A 175 -9.57 5.94 -6.53
N THR A 176 -9.07 7.09 -6.11
CA THR A 176 -7.83 7.23 -5.35
C THR A 176 -8.14 7.76 -3.96
N ARG A 177 -7.43 7.25 -2.96
CA ARG A 177 -7.47 7.74 -1.57
C ARG A 177 -6.10 7.58 -0.94
N PHE A 178 -5.91 8.17 0.24
CA PHE A 178 -4.75 7.93 1.08
C PHE A 178 -5.10 6.99 2.23
N ALA A 179 -4.09 6.26 2.69
CA ALA A 179 -4.10 5.50 3.94
C ALA A 179 -2.91 5.93 4.81
N PRO A 180 -3.06 6.01 6.13
CA PRO A 180 -1.96 6.36 7.02
C PRO A 180 -0.93 5.23 7.07
N TYR A 181 0.33 5.53 7.40
CA TYR A 181 1.25 4.53 7.94
C TYR A 181 0.83 4.15 9.36
N GLU A 182 1.33 3.03 9.88
CA GLU A 182 1.18 2.74 11.31
C GLU A 182 1.92 3.81 12.13
N ARG A 183 3.14 4.15 11.69
CA ARG A 183 4.00 5.15 12.32
C ARG A 183 4.95 5.78 11.30
N VAL A 184 5.21 7.07 11.46
CA VAL A 184 6.25 7.80 10.74
C VAL A 184 7.38 8.20 11.70
N VAL A 185 8.55 7.60 11.56
CA VAL A 185 9.75 8.00 12.30
C VAL A 185 10.49 9.07 11.52
N VAL A 186 10.63 10.27 12.08
CA VAL A 186 11.38 11.37 11.49
C VAL A 186 12.72 11.50 12.21
N VAL A 187 13.81 11.25 11.49
CA VAL A 187 15.17 11.41 11.98
C VAL A 187 15.69 12.78 11.58
N HIS A 188 16.12 13.60 12.54
CA HIS A 188 16.62 14.95 12.27
C HIS A 188 17.87 15.29 13.09
N ASP A 189 18.63 16.27 12.63
CA ASP A 189 19.79 16.78 13.38
C ASP A 189 19.31 17.54 14.63
N SER A 190 20.00 17.39 15.77
CA SER A 190 19.59 17.96 17.05
C SER A 190 19.50 19.49 17.05
N HIS A 191 20.27 20.15 16.19
CA HIS A 191 20.23 21.60 16.00
C HIS A 191 19.10 22.08 15.06
N ASP A 192 18.40 21.17 14.36
CA ASP A 192 17.30 21.51 13.45
C ASP A 192 16.00 21.67 14.24
N THR A 193 15.60 22.93 14.46
CA THR A 193 14.36 23.28 15.16
C THR A 193 13.14 23.38 14.23
N VAL A 194 13.37 23.49 12.92
CA VAL A 194 12.29 23.66 11.92
C VAL A 194 11.63 22.32 11.61
N THR A 195 12.42 21.25 11.48
CA THR A 195 11.91 19.91 11.18
C THR A 195 10.89 19.42 12.22
N PRO A 196 11.15 19.45 13.54
CA PRO A 196 10.17 19.10 14.57
C PRO A 196 8.88 19.93 14.50
N ALA A 197 8.99 21.24 14.27
CA ALA A 197 7.83 22.12 14.18
C ALA A 197 6.95 21.81 12.97
N LEU A 198 7.55 21.48 11.82
CA LEU A 198 6.82 21.00 10.64
C LEU A 198 6.15 19.65 10.93
N CYS A 199 6.84 18.72 11.60
CA CYS A 199 6.29 17.43 11.99
C CYS A 199 5.02 17.58 12.83
N ALA A 200 5.00 18.51 13.79
CA ALA A 200 3.80 18.81 14.59
C ALA A 200 2.61 19.23 13.72
N VAL A 201 2.84 20.12 12.74
CA VAL A 201 1.81 20.55 11.78
C VAL A 201 1.22 19.36 11.01
N PHE A 202 2.07 18.49 10.46
CA PHE A 202 1.61 17.31 9.72
C PHE A 202 0.87 16.32 10.63
N ARG A 203 1.41 16.06 11.83
CA ARG A 203 0.83 15.17 12.85
C ARG A 203 -0.58 15.58 13.22
N GLU A 204 -0.76 16.85 13.60
CA GLU A 204 -2.04 17.39 14.07
C GLU A 204 -3.06 17.50 12.94
N THR A 205 -2.64 17.97 11.76
CA THR A 205 -3.58 18.23 10.66
C THR A 205 -4.06 16.95 9.98
N MET A 206 -3.15 15.98 9.78
CA MET A 206 -3.45 14.74 9.06
C MET A 206 -3.82 13.58 9.98
N ASN A 207 -3.78 13.78 11.30
CA ASN A 207 -4.01 12.75 12.32
C ASN A 207 -3.18 11.48 12.05
N ILE A 208 -1.86 11.66 11.98
CA ILE A 208 -0.89 10.57 11.75
C ILE A 208 0.03 10.43 12.96
N ASP A 209 0.54 9.22 13.21
CA ASP A 209 1.54 9.01 14.26
C ASP A 209 2.94 9.40 13.75
N VAL A 210 3.57 10.34 14.46
CA VAL A 210 4.92 10.86 14.14
C VAL A 210 5.79 10.79 15.38
N THR A 211 6.88 10.02 15.26
CA THR A 211 7.92 9.90 16.29
C THR A 211 9.19 10.63 15.82
N LEU A 212 9.74 11.51 16.66
CA LEU A 212 11.02 12.18 16.39
C LEU A 212 12.19 11.34 16.94
N ALA A 213 13.29 11.30 16.20
CA ALA A 213 14.50 10.59 16.59
C ALA A 213 15.76 11.34 16.13
N THR A 214 16.88 11.12 16.82
CA THR A 214 18.21 11.55 16.39
C THR A 214 18.90 10.44 15.57
N PRO A 215 19.96 10.73 14.80
CA PRO A 215 20.61 9.73 13.93
C PRO A 215 21.22 8.54 14.66
N ASP A 216 21.57 8.71 15.93
CA ASP A 216 22.13 7.72 16.85
C ASP A 216 21.05 6.94 17.64
N ALA A 217 19.78 7.35 17.56
CA ALA A 217 18.69 6.69 18.26
C ALA A 217 18.34 5.33 17.63
N THR A 218 17.95 4.38 18.49
CA THR A 218 17.39 3.10 18.07
C THR A 218 15.86 3.15 18.15
N PHE A 219 15.18 2.68 17.11
CA PHE A 219 13.72 2.62 17.02
C PHE A 219 13.29 1.37 16.25
N GLU A 220 12.14 0.82 16.59
CA GLU A 220 11.59 -0.37 15.94
C GLU A 220 11.06 -0.06 14.54
N LEU A 221 11.19 -1.04 13.64
CA LEU A 221 10.75 -0.97 12.25
C LEU A 221 9.91 -2.20 11.93
N ASN A 222 8.82 -1.97 11.22
CA ASN A 222 7.99 -3.02 10.63
C ASN A 222 7.60 -2.64 9.19
N LEU A 223 6.84 -3.53 8.54
CA LEU A 223 6.40 -3.38 7.15
C LEU A 223 5.48 -2.16 6.90
N ASP A 224 4.85 -1.65 7.95
CA ASP A 224 3.89 -0.55 7.90
C ASP A 224 4.47 0.76 8.49
N THR A 225 5.78 0.77 8.80
CA THR A 225 6.54 1.94 9.26
C THR A 225 7.10 2.75 8.10
N LYS A 226 7.06 4.08 8.21
CA LYS A 226 7.77 5.01 7.33
C LYS A 226 8.92 5.69 8.07
N VAL A 227 10.10 5.75 7.45
CA VAL A 227 11.23 6.57 7.93
C VAL A 227 11.39 7.81 7.05
N ARG A 228 11.39 8.98 7.67
CA ARG A 228 11.73 10.27 7.06
C ARG A 228 13.10 10.68 7.57
N TRP A 229 14.15 10.38 6.82
CA TRP A 229 15.53 10.72 7.20
C TRP A 229 15.87 12.13 6.73
N CYS A 230 15.68 13.11 7.61
CA CYS A 230 15.92 14.54 7.36
C CYS A 230 17.27 15.04 7.90
N SER A 231 18.04 14.16 8.55
CA SER A 231 19.39 14.44 9.05
C SER A 231 20.41 14.56 7.92
N SER A 232 21.44 15.37 8.15
CA SER A 232 22.63 15.47 7.29
C SER A 232 23.54 14.24 7.36
N ALA A 233 23.40 13.39 8.38
CA ALA A 233 24.10 12.12 8.48
C ALA A 233 23.68 11.13 7.39
N SER A 234 24.53 10.15 7.09
CA SER A 234 24.21 9.10 6.12
C SER A 234 23.11 8.18 6.67
N ALA A 235 22.05 8.00 5.89
CA ALA A 235 20.93 7.12 6.26
C ALA A 235 21.34 5.64 6.16
N PRO A 236 21.05 4.80 7.16
CA PRO A 236 21.30 3.35 7.11
C PRO A 236 20.22 2.64 6.28
N THR A 237 20.12 2.95 4.99
CA THR A 237 19.03 2.48 4.10
C THR A 237 18.94 0.96 4.00
N ALA A 238 20.07 0.24 4.08
CA ALA A 238 20.10 -1.22 4.11
C ALA A 238 19.27 -1.80 5.27
N ARG A 239 19.29 -1.16 6.44
CA ARG A 239 18.47 -1.55 7.60
C ARG A 239 16.98 -1.36 7.32
N PHE A 240 16.61 -0.25 6.68
CA PHE A 240 15.21 0.04 6.35
C PHE A 240 14.66 -0.96 5.32
N ILE A 241 15.46 -1.26 4.28
CA ILE A 241 15.12 -2.26 3.25
C ILE A 241 14.98 -3.65 3.86
N ALA A 242 15.91 -4.06 4.74
CA ALA A 242 15.86 -5.35 5.41
C ALA A 242 14.61 -5.51 6.29
N ALA A 243 14.17 -4.43 6.95
CA ALA A 243 12.93 -4.42 7.72
C ALA A 243 11.65 -4.31 6.86
N GLY A 244 11.79 -4.08 5.54
CA GLY A 244 10.68 -3.81 4.63
C GLY A 244 9.93 -2.49 4.92
N ALA A 245 10.56 -1.58 5.67
CA ALA A 245 10.02 -0.27 5.99
C ALA A 245 10.15 0.68 4.79
N ALA A 246 9.13 1.50 4.57
CA ALA A 246 9.25 2.59 3.60
C ALA A 246 10.22 3.64 4.14
N TYR A 247 11.00 4.29 3.27
CA TYR A 247 11.88 5.37 3.71
C TYR A 247 11.97 6.50 2.69
N ASP A 248 12.37 7.68 3.14
CA ASP A 248 12.60 8.84 2.28
C ASP A 248 13.68 9.71 2.94
N THR A 249 14.77 9.96 2.20
CA THR A 249 15.94 10.70 2.69
C THR A 249 15.95 12.16 2.23
N ARG A 250 14.87 12.61 1.60
CA ARG A 250 14.75 14.01 1.15
C ARG A 250 14.31 14.88 2.32
N PRO A 251 14.81 16.12 2.42
CA PRO A 251 14.37 17.05 3.46
C PRO A 251 12.87 17.36 3.30
N ILE A 252 12.24 17.79 4.40
CA ILE A 252 10.88 18.35 4.36
C ILE A 252 10.92 19.63 3.54
N THR A 253 10.08 19.72 2.50
CA THR A 253 9.94 20.92 1.67
C THR A 253 8.74 21.77 2.09
N SER A 254 8.80 23.07 1.82
CA SER A 254 7.66 23.99 1.98
C SER A 254 6.61 23.83 0.87
N CYS A 255 6.91 23.10 -0.22
CA CYS A 255 5.91 22.76 -1.23
C CYS A 255 4.98 21.66 -0.70
N VAL A 256 3.87 22.07 -0.09
CA VAL A 256 2.91 21.14 0.53
C VAL A 256 2.36 20.12 -0.45
N ALA A 257 2.09 20.49 -1.70
CA ALA A 257 1.58 19.57 -2.72
C ALA A 257 2.54 18.39 -3.01
N ALA A 258 3.86 18.62 -2.89
CA ALA A 258 4.88 17.58 -3.04
C ALA A 258 5.17 16.85 -1.73
N GLU A 259 5.06 17.55 -0.59
CA GLU A 259 5.44 17.02 0.71
C GLU A 259 4.33 16.20 1.37
N ALA A 260 3.10 16.70 1.39
CA ALA A 260 1.98 16.09 2.11
C ALA A 260 1.71 14.61 1.72
N PRO A 261 1.72 14.21 0.43
CA PRO A 261 1.57 12.80 0.06
C PRO A 261 2.63 11.87 0.65
N ARG A 262 3.83 12.36 1.00
CA ARG A 262 4.97 11.54 1.48
C ARG A 262 4.77 11.01 2.91
N TRP A 263 3.80 11.56 3.63
CA TRP A 263 3.41 11.15 4.98
C TRP A 263 2.34 10.06 4.98
N LEU A 264 1.85 9.68 3.80
CA LEU A 264 0.73 8.77 3.61
C LEU A 264 1.08 7.69 2.58
N ARG A 265 0.18 6.72 2.43
CA ARG A 265 0.22 5.67 1.43
C ARG A 265 -0.89 5.90 0.44
N GLU A 266 -0.57 6.10 -0.84
CA GLU A 266 -1.60 6.16 -1.87
C GLU A 266 -2.25 4.78 -2.04
N GLN A 267 -3.55 4.78 -2.31
CA GLN A 267 -4.34 3.59 -2.59
C GLN A 267 -5.27 3.83 -3.77
N SER A 268 -5.35 2.85 -4.67
CA SER A 268 -6.30 2.84 -5.77
C SER A 268 -7.37 1.78 -5.50
N VAL A 269 -8.63 2.13 -5.73
CA VAL A 269 -9.78 1.24 -5.57
C VAL A 269 -10.54 1.21 -6.87
N SER A 270 -10.82 0.01 -7.39
CA SER A 270 -11.58 -0.18 -8.60
C SER A 270 -12.70 -1.20 -8.38
N VAL A 271 -13.94 -0.80 -8.66
CA VAL A 271 -15.14 -1.60 -8.42
C VAL A 271 -15.89 -1.76 -9.73
N ALA A 272 -16.14 -3.00 -10.13
CA ALA A 272 -17.04 -3.27 -11.25
C ALA A 272 -18.45 -2.75 -10.91
N HIS A 273 -19.01 -1.89 -11.76
CA HIS A 273 -20.27 -1.19 -11.53
C HIS A 273 -21.37 -1.66 -12.48
N HIS A 274 -21.36 -2.95 -12.82
CA HIS A 274 -22.39 -3.56 -13.64
C HIS A 274 -22.61 -5.02 -13.24
N ARG A 275 -23.77 -5.57 -13.61
CA ARG A 275 -24.01 -7.01 -13.59
C ARG A 275 -24.38 -7.45 -15.00
N TYR A 276 -23.47 -8.20 -15.64
CA TYR A 276 -23.64 -8.66 -17.03
C TYR A 276 -23.94 -7.52 -18.03
N GLY A 277 -23.28 -6.36 -17.90
CA GLY A 277 -23.50 -5.20 -18.76
C GLY A 277 -24.60 -4.24 -18.30
N ASN A 278 -25.47 -4.64 -17.36
CA ASN A 278 -26.44 -3.74 -16.74
C ASN A 278 -25.72 -2.84 -15.73
N VAL A 279 -25.37 -1.63 -16.16
CA VAL A 279 -24.68 -0.63 -15.34
C VAL A 279 -25.54 -0.21 -14.14
N GLY A 280 -24.90 -0.03 -12.98
CA GLY A 280 -25.57 0.28 -11.72
C GLY A 280 -26.11 -0.96 -10.98
N MET A 281 -26.07 -2.14 -11.61
CA MET A 281 -26.55 -3.39 -10.98
C MET A 281 -25.42 -4.23 -10.36
N GLY A 282 -24.17 -3.76 -10.41
CA GLY A 282 -23.06 -4.35 -9.64
C GLY A 282 -23.09 -3.87 -8.19
N PRO A 283 -22.25 -4.42 -7.28
CA PRO A 283 -22.21 -3.93 -5.91
C PRO A 283 -21.75 -2.47 -5.87
N GLN A 284 -22.32 -1.68 -4.98
CA GLN A 284 -22.05 -0.26 -4.84
C GLN A 284 -21.50 0.10 -3.45
N PRO A 285 -20.47 -0.60 -2.94
CA PRO A 285 -19.94 -0.34 -1.61
C PRO A 285 -19.51 1.13 -1.48
N GLN A 286 -19.67 1.66 -0.28
CA GLN A 286 -19.09 2.94 0.07
C GLN A 286 -17.56 2.81 0.13
N VAL A 287 -16.88 3.62 -0.68
CA VAL A 287 -15.43 3.77 -0.59
C VAL A 287 -15.14 4.94 0.33
N LEU A 288 -14.83 4.64 1.58
CA LEU A 288 -14.58 5.64 2.63
C LEU A 288 -13.09 6.04 2.70
N PRO A 289 -12.75 7.22 3.25
CA PRO A 289 -11.37 7.55 3.60
C PRO A 289 -10.79 6.51 4.57
N ARG A 290 -9.47 6.27 4.51
CA ARG A 290 -8.76 5.49 5.53
C ARG A 290 -8.17 6.46 6.54
N VAL A 291 -8.73 6.48 7.76
CA VAL A 291 -8.22 7.27 8.87
C VAL A 291 -7.29 6.43 9.74
N ALA A 292 -6.35 7.07 10.43
CA ALA A 292 -5.59 6.39 11.48
C ALA A 292 -6.56 5.98 12.59
N SER A 293 -6.35 4.81 13.18
CA SER A 293 -6.99 4.48 14.44
C SER A 293 -6.70 5.61 15.44
N PRO A 294 -7.69 6.07 16.23
CA PRO A 294 -7.42 7.07 17.26
C PRO A 294 -6.25 6.56 18.11
N VAL A 295 -5.25 7.40 18.31
CA VAL A 295 -4.18 7.12 19.27
C VAL A 295 -4.88 6.95 20.61
N THR A 296 -5.04 5.71 21.06
CA THR A 296 -5.36 5.45 22.45
C THR A 296 -4.19 6.00 23.22
N SER A 297 -4.41 7.14 23.89
CA SER A 297 -3.49 7.62 24.91
C SER A 297 -3.50 6.55 26.00
N ASP A 298 -2.61 5.58 25.91
CA ASP A 298 -2.29 4.75 27.04
C ASP A 298 -1.77 5.68 28.14
N THR A 299 -2.41 5.54 29.29
CA THR A 299 -2.27 6.27 30.55
C THR A 299 -0.83 6.39 31.04
#